data_AF-A0A653UD92-F1
#
_entry.id   AF-A0A653UD92-F1
#
_cell.length_a   1.000
_cell.length_b   1.000
_cell.length_c   1.000
_cell.angle_alpha   90.00
_cell.angle_beta   90.00
_cell.angle_gamma   90.00
#
_symmetry.space_group_name_H-M   'P 1'
#
loop_
_entity.id
_entity.type
_entity.pdbx_description
1 polymer ?
#
loop_
_entity_poly.entity_id
_entity_poly.type
_entity_poly.pdbx_seq_one_letter_code
_entity_poly.pdbx_strand_id
1 'polypeptide(L)'
;MVGSPATAAPVPGTAASAAVVRGAVPTAANPLPSVDPVGDPASLSVLVNKSRPLNPVSYAPGDLVNARGSGQYLRAEAAAWLNGLFQGAADAGTGGLAVVSGYRSYAQQQQVYSYYVSIYGQAQADLISARPGYSEHQTGLAVDVGNANGSCGLSTCFGDTAAGLWVAANAHKYGFILRYPNGYTNITGYSYEPWHLRYVGVDLATDMKRRGFPTMEQYFAGNPSAYASITSGADLVAADSSGRLLRYPAHGGGGYGVPTVIGSNWQGLKQAFVVDWDSDGVYDILAQWDNGTLGLFTGWPGGAFSTQIVVGTGDWDKMTITVGKWSAAERFPGVVGYFPDGGLRYYPNSLGRALIYRVDIGTGWAGMGLTMADWNADGANDILATTPSGQLLSYPGNGGGGFSGLPVAVGSGWGTMKALVPSFGLSGPGTRSITAQTVDGYLVDYALGAGVWGAQRQVGNGWNGMKLFK
;
A
#
# COMPACT_ATOMS: atom_id res chain seq x y z
N MET A 1 -63.88 -52.61 2.99
CA MET A 1 -63.46 -51.58 3.98
C MET A 1 -61.93 -51.59 3.97
N VAL A 2 -61.29 -50.77 3.14
CA VAL A 2 -60.92 -49.35 3.38
C VAL A 2 -59.76 -49.26 4.37
N GLY A 3 -58.60 -48.79 3.89
CA GLY A 3 -57.43 -48.47 4.71
C GLY A 3 -56.16 -48.30 3.88
N SER A 4 -56.00 -47.11 3.30
CA SER A 4 -54.99 -46.65 2.33
C SER A 4 -53.52 -46.98 2.66
N PRO A 5 -52.66 -47.22 1.65
CA PRO A 5 -51.22 -47.10 1.80
C PRO A 5 -50.80 -45.62 1.85
N ALA A 6 -49.96 -45.29 2.83
CA ALA A 6 -49.42 -43.96 3.05
C ALA A 6 -48.59 -43.47 1.84
N THR A 7 -48.90 -42.27 1.37
CA THR A 7 -48.12 -41.55 0.35
C THR A 7 -46.80 -41.10 0.95
N ALA A 8 -45.70 -41.70 0.47
CA ALA A 8 -44.34 -41.23 0.74
C ALA A 8 -44.14 -39.84 0.10
N ALA A 9 -43.73 -38.87 0.91
CA ALA A 9 -43.35 -37.54 0.44
C ALA A 9 -42.08 -37.62 -0.43
N PRO A 10 -41.97 -36.80 -1.50
CA PRO A 10 -40.76 -36.76 -2.30
C PRO A 10 -39.62 -36.13 -1.49
N VAL A 11 -38.50 -36.85 -1.44
CA VAL A 11 -37.21 -36.36 -0.94
C VAL A 11 -36.77 -35.17 -1.81
N PRO A 12 -36.39 -34.01 -1.25
CA PRO A 12 -35.83 -32.92 -2.05
C PRO A 12 -34.56 -33.41 -2.75
N GLY A 13 -34.54 -33.22 -4.07
CA GLY A 13 -33.49 -33.71 -4.96
C GLY A 13 -32.10 -33.29 -4.52
N THR A 14 -31.17 -34.23 -4.68
CA THR A 14 -29.74 -33.99 -4.72
C THR A 14 -29.44 -32.92 -5.77
N ALA A 15 -29.17 -31.70 -5.31
CA ALA A 15 -28.57 -30.68 -6.17
C ALA A 15 -27.20 -31.21 -6.62
N ALA A 16 -27.09 -31.50 -7.91
CA ALA A 16 -25.84 -31.83 -8.55
C ALA A 16 -24.83 -30.72 -8.24
N SER A 17 -23.71 -31.11 -7.62
CA SER A 17 -22.60 -30.20 -7.35
C SER A 17 -22.09 -29.68 -8.69
N ALA A 18 -22.40 -28.42 -9.00
CA ALA A 18 -21.81 -27.75 -10.14
C ALA A 18 -20.30 -27.66 -9.88
N ALA A 19 -19.54 -28.48 -10.60
CA ALA A 19 -18.09 -28.38 -10.63
C ALA A 19 -17.72 -26.96 -11.06
N VAL A 20 -17.19 -26.19 -10.12
CA VAL A 20 -16.58 -24.90 -10.42
C VAL A 20 -15.38 -25.21 -11.29
N VAL A 21 -15.52 -24.93 -12.59
CA VAL A 21 -14.40 -24.86 -13.52
C VAL A 21 -13.46 -23.80 -12.94
N ARG A 22 -12.35 -24.26 -12.38
CA ARG A 22 -11.25 -23.38 -11.95
C ARG A 22 -10.71 -22.74 -13.21
N GLY A 23 -11.17 -21.52 -13.48
CA GLY A 23 -10.58 -20.65 -14.49
C GLY A 23 -9.08 -20.57 -14.25
N ALA A 24 -8.30 -20.75 -15.31
CA ALA A 24 -6.85 -20.65 -15.26
C ALA A 24 -6.44 -19.35 -14.54
N VAL A 25 -5.52 -19.47 -13.58
CA VAL A 25 -4.87 -18.33 -12.94
C VAL A 25 -4.16 -17.54 -14.03
N PRO A 26 -4.49 -16.24 -14.25
CA PRO A 26 -3.71 -15.43 -15.16
C PRO A 26 -2.27 -15.38 -14.66
N THR A 27 -1.36 -15.81 -15.52
CA THR A 27 0.09 -15.69 -15.32
C THR A 27 0.51 -14.24 -15.12
N ALA A 28 1.61 -14.12 -14.38
CA ALA A 28 2.18 -12.94 -13.75
C ALA A 28 2.43 -11.70 -14.62
N ALA A 29 2.62 -10.59 -13.90
CA ALA A 29 3.25 -9.35 -14.28
C ALA A 29 2.49 -8.53 -15.34
N ASN A 30 1.80 -7.48 -14.90
CA ASN A 30 1.84 -6.23 -15.68
C ASN A 30 3.24 -5.67 -15.44
N PRO A 31 4.22 -5.84 -16.35
CA PRO A 31 5.36 -4.94 -16.33
C PRO A 31 4.79 -3.52 -16.37
N LEU A 32 5.30 -2.64 -15.51
CA LEU A 32 5.12 -1.21 -15.72
C LEU A 32 5.30 -0.93 -17.21
N PRO A 33 4.42 -0.16 -17.87
CA PRO A 33 4.54 0.12 -19.29
C PRO A 33 6.01 0.45 -19.60
N SER A 34 6.62 -0.36 -20.46
CA SER A 34 8.03 -0.22 -20.82
C SER A 34 8.29 1.24 -21.17
N VAL A 35 9.31 1.79 -20.55
CA VAL A 35 9.73 3.20 -20.53
C VAL A 35 9.82 3.77 -21.96
N ASP A 36 8.70 4.26 -22.50
CA ASP A 36 8.51 5.44 -23.37
C ASP A 36 7.07 5.58 -23.97
N PRO A 37 5.99 5.74 -23.16
CA PRO A 37 4.72 6.26 -23.68
C PRO A 37 4.24 7.56 -23.00
N VAL A 38 5.09 8.19 -22.18
CA VAL A 38 4.79 9.45 -21.46
C VAL A 38 5.08 10.70 -22.28
N GLY A 39 5.83 10.61 -23.39
CA GLY A 39 6.24 11.75 -24.22
C GLY A 39 5.40 11.99 -25.48
N ASP A 40 4.71 10.96 -26.02
CA ASP A 40 3.85 11.11 -27.19
C ASP A 40 2.56 11.84 -26.81
N PRO A 41 2.29 13.04 -27.35
CA PRO A 41 1.11 13.82 -27.00
C PRO A 41 -0.22 13.15 -27.41
N ALA A 42 -0.20 12.18 -28.31
CA ALA A 42 -1.38 11.39 -28.70
C ALA A 42 -1.62 10.16 -27.81
N SER A 43 -0.66 9.78 -26.97
CA SER A 43 -0.81 8.67 -26.03
C SER A 43 -1.84 8.98 -24.95
N LEU A 44 -2.68 8.00 -24.60
CA LEU A 44 -3.59 8.12 -23.45
C LEU A 44 -2.81 8.27 -22.13
N SER A 45 -1.57 7.76 -22.07
CA SER A 45 -0.70 7.81 -20.90
C SER A 45 0.30 8.97 -20.91
N VAL A 46 0.18 9.93 -21.85
CA VAL A 46 1.07 11.11 -21.90
C VAL A 46 1.13 11.80 -20.54
N LEU A 47 2.33 12.04 -20.02
CA LEU A 47 2.52 12.75 -18.76
C LEU A 47 2.87 14.22 -19.04
N VAL A 48 1.87 15.07 -18.88
CA VAL A 48 2.00 16.53 -18.98
C VAL A 48 1.84 17.10 -17.58
N ASN A 49 2.82 17.88 -17.12
CA ASN A 49 2.80 18.52 -15.81
C ASN A 49 3.73 19.73 -15.80
N LYS A 50 3.95 20.42 -14.67
CA LYS A 50 4.80 21.63 -14.60
C LYS A 50 6.22 21.44 -15.18
N SER A 51 6.77 20.24 -15.18
CA SER A 51 8.12 19.94 -15.66
C SER A 51 8.16 19.37 -17.09
N ARG A 52 7.03 18.87 -17.61
CA ARG A 52 6.95 18.15 -18.88
C ARG A 52 5.89 18.80 -19.79
N PRO A 53 6.28 19.62 -20.78
CA PRO A 53 5.35 20.14 -21.77
C PRO A 53 4.97 19.05 -22.78
N LEU A 54 3.86 19.29 -23.49
CA LEU A 54 3.55 18.57 -24.72
C LEU A 54 4.64 18.78 -25.78
N ASN A 55 4.87 17.78 -26.62
CA ASN A 55 5.75 17.87 -27.77
C ASN A 55 5.05 17.34 -29.03
N PRO A 56 4.63 18.19 -29.99
CA PRO A 56 4.86 19.63 -30.03
C PRO A 56 4.07 20.38 -28.94
N VAL A 57 4.61 21.53 -28.49
CA VAL A 57 3.97 22.34 -27.42
C VAL A 57 2.57 22.81 -27.78
N SER A 58 2.29 22.95 -29.07
CA SER A 58 1.01 23.38 -29.63
C SER A 58 0.10 22.21 -30.04
N TYR A 59 0.40 20.98 -29.62
CA TYR A 59 -0.38 19.80 -29.96
C TYR A 59 -1.89 20.02 -29.77
N ALA A 60 -2.67 19.55 -30.74
CA ALA A 60 -4.11 19.50 -30.69
C ALA A 60 -4.58 18.13 -31.22
N PRO A 61 -5.44 17.40 -30.48
CA PRO A 61 -5.97 16.12 -30.94
C PRO A 61 -6.96 16.29 -32.10
N GLY A 62 -6.94 15.36 -33.05
CA GLY A 62 -7.81 15.38 -34.24
C GLY A 62 -9.19 14.73 -34.06
N ASP A 63 -9.47 14.15 -32.89
CA ASP A 63 -10.62 13.29 -32.60
C ASP A 63 -11.56 13.89 -31.52
N LEU A 64 -11.61 15.22 -31.42
CA LEU A 64 -12.43 15.92 -30.44
C LEU A 64 -13.93 15.82 -30.76
N VAL A 65 -14.73 15.47 -29.74
CA VAL A 65 -16.19 15.42 -29.80
C VAL A 65 -16.80 16.22 -28.64
N ASN A 66 -17.98 16.80 -28.87
CA ASN A 66 -18.72 17.51 -27.83
C ASN A 66 -19.18 16.51 -26.76
N ALA A 67 -18.55 16.56 -25.58
CA ALA A 67 -18.80 15.64 -24.49
C ALA A 67 -20.21 15.89 -23.93
N ARG A 68 -21.11 14.91 -24.12
CA ARG A 68 -22.50 14.94 -23.63
C ARG A 68 -23.30 16.18 -24.05
N GLY A 69 -22.96 16.80 -25.18
CA GLY A 69 -23.64 18.02 -25.66
C GLY A 69 -23.39 19.26 -24.80
N SER A 70 -22.40 19.24 -23.90
CA SER A 70 -22.10 20.31 -22.94
C SER A 70 -21.48 21.57 -23.57
N GLY A 71 -21.00 21.48 -24.82
CA GLY A 71 -20.18 22.52 -25.44
C GLY A 71 -18.70 22.44 -25.02
N GLN A 72 -18.34 21.51 -24.15
CA GLN A 72 -16.96 21.15 -23.85
C GLN A 72 -16.56 19.91 -24.67
N TYR A 73 -15.31 19.88 -25.12
CA TYR A 73 -14.83 18.84 -26.04
C TYR A 73 -13.87 17.89 -25.34
N LEU A 74 -13.88 16.61 -25.69
CA LEU A 74 -12.87 15.63 -25.26
C LEU A 74 -12.51 14.76 -26.46
N ARG A 75 -11.38 14.06 -26.38
CA ARG A 75 -11.09 12.99 -27.34
C ARG A 75 -12.20 11.94 -27.30
N ALA A 76 -12.54 11.39 -28.46
CA ALA A 76 -13.70 10.51 -28.63
C ALA A 76 -13.75 9.36 -27.61
N GLU A 77 -12.62 8.73 -27.32
CA GLU A 77 -12.53 7.63 -26.36
C GLU A 77 -12.84 8.09 -24.92
N ALA A 78 -12.21 9.19 -24.47
CA ALA A 78 -12.49 9.78 -23.16
C ALA A 78 -13.96 10.20 -23.03
N ALA A 79 -14.53 10.82 -24.08
CA ALA A 79 -15.94 11.21 -24.11
C ALA A 79 -16.90 10.01 -24.01
N ALA A 80 -16.57 8.89 -24.65
CA ALA A 80 -17.37 7.67 -24.59
C ALA A 80 -17.38 7.10 -23.16
N TRP A 81 -16.23 7.01 -22.51
CA TRP A 81 -16.12 6.52 -21.13
C TRP A 81 -16.71 7.48 -20.10
N LEU A 82 -16.68 8.79 -20.36
CA LEU A 82 -17.32 9.78 -19.51
C LEU A 82 -18.83 9.50 -19.34
N ASN A 83 -19.48 8.94 -20.37
CA ASN A 83 -20.88 8.55 -20.27
C ASN A 83 -21.12 7.47 -19.21
N GLY A 84 -20.24 6.47 -19.15
CA GLY A 84 -20.29 5.43 -18.14
C GLY A 84 -20.06 5.99 -16.73
N LEU A 85 -19.11 6.92 -16.57
CA LEU A 85 -18.86 7.58 -15.29
C LEU A 85 -20.10 8.32 -14.79
N PHE A 86 -20.75 9.10 -15.66
CA PHE A 86 -21.95 9.86 -15.32
C PHE A 86 -23.14 8.95 -15.01
N GLN A 87 -23.31 7.87 -15.77
CA GLN A 87 -24.34 6.88 -15.51
C GLN A 87 -24.10 6.19 -14.16
N GLY A 88 -22.88 5.75 -13.87
CA GLY A 88 -22.54 5.12 -12.60
C GLY A 88 -22.78 6.05 -11.40
N ALA A 89 -22.48 7.35 -11.54
CA ALA A 89 -22.74 8.33 -10.50
C ALA A 89 -24.25 8.52 -10.26
N ALA A 90 -25.06 8.51 -11.33
CA ALA A 90 -26.51 8.61 -11.25
C ALA A 90 -27.12 7.35 -10.61
N ASP A 91 -26.68 6.16 -11.03
CA ASP A 91 -27.14 4.87 -10.49
C ASP A 91 -26.82 4.72 -9.00
N ALA A 92 -25.71 5.32 -8.55
CA ALA A 92 -25.33 5.37 -7.15
C ALA A 92 -26.07 6.45 -6.32
N GLY A 93 -27.02 7.18 -6.92
CA GLY A 93 -27.85 8.16 -6.21
C GLY A 93 -27.12 9.42 -5.75
N THR A 94 -26.03 9.80 -6.42
CA THR A 94 -25.17 10.94 -5.98
C THR A 94 -25.76 12.33 -6.24
N GLY A 95 -26.88 12.42 -6.96
CA GLY A 95 -27.41 13.69 -7.49
C GLY A 95 -26.85 14.08 -8.86
N GLY A 96 -25.93 13.29 -9.42
CA GLY A 96 -25.44 13.43 -10.79
C GLY A 96 -24.29 14.42 -10.97
N LEU A 97 -23.68 14.36 -12.16
CA LEU A 97 -22.52 15.15 -12.54
C LEU A 97 -22.85 16.13 -13.68
N ALA A 98 -22.10 17.23 -13.75
CA ALA A 98 -22.05 18.15 -14.88
C ALA A 98 -20.62 18.28 -15.41
N VAL A 99 -20.48 18.48 -16.72
CA VAL A 99 -19.21 18.85 -17.35
C VAL A 99 -19.02 20.35 -17.23
N VAL A 100 -17.88 20.78 -16.69
CA VAL A 100 -17.57 22.21 -16.48
C VAL A 100 -16.54 22.71 -17.50
N SER A 101 -15.45 21.98 -17.70
CA SER A 101 -14.41 22.31 -18.69
C SER A 101 -13.84 21.05 -19.32
N GLY A 102 -13.53 21.10 -20.62
CA GLY A 102 -12.89 20.01 -21.36
C GLY A 102 -11.63 20.49 -22.06
N TYR A 103 -11.49 20.16 -23.34
CA TYR A 103 -10.37 20.55 -24.18
C TYR A 103 -10.15 22.06 -24.18
N ARG A 104 -8.88 22.45 -24.04
CA ARG A 104 -8.43 23.83 -24.14
C ARG A 104 -7.19 23.88 -24.99
N SER A 105 -7.27 24.60 -26.11
CA SER A 105 -6.14 24.74 -27.03
C SER A 105 -4.98 25.49 -26.40
N TYR A 106 -3.78 25.34 -26.99
CA TYR A 106 -2.58 26.09 -26.59
C TYR A 106 -2.83 27.60 -26.54
N ALA A 107 -3.49 28.16 -27.56
CA ALA A 107 -3.78 29.60 -27.66
C ALA A 107 -4.75 30.07 -26.57
N GLN A 108 -5.78 29.28 -26.27
CA GLN A 108 -6.69 29.57 -25.16
C GLN A 108 -5.95 29.49 -23.81
N GLN A 109 -5.10 28.49 -23.61
CA GLN A 109 -4.29 28.39 -22.38
C GLN A 109 -3.34 29.58 -22.24
N GLN A 110 -2.79 30.12 -23.33
CA GLN A 110 -2.00 31.35 -23.31
C GLN A 110 -2.78 32.56 -22.81
N GLN A 111 -4.03 32.72 -23.24
CA GLN A 111 -4.90 33.79 -22.76
C GLN A 111 -5.21 33.63 -21.27
N VAL A 112 -5.57 32.41 -20.84
CA VAL A 112 -5.85 32.10 -19.42
C VAL A 112 -4.64 32.38 -18.55
N TYR A 113 -3.46 31.90 -18.95
CA TYR A 113 -2.23 32.10 -18.19
C TYR A 113 -1.84 33.58 -18.13
N SER A 114 -1.92 34.30 -19.24
CA SER A 114 -1.60 35.74 -19.28
C SER A 114 -2.53 36.57 -18.39
N TYR A 115 -3.82 36.18 -18.31
CA TYR A 115 -4.77 36.78 -17.39
C TYR A 115 -4.38 36.54 -15.92
N TYR A 116 -4.03 35.31 -15.53
CA TYR A 116 -3.59 35.04 -14.15
C TYR A 116 -2.29 35.76 -13.78
N VAL A 117 -1.34 35.87 -14.72
CA VAL A 117 -0.11 36.64 -14.52
C VAL A 117 -0.41 38.12 -14.32
N SER A 118 -1.37 38.70 -15.05
CA SER A 118 -1.68 40.13 -14.93
C SER A 118 -2.31 40.50 -13.58
N ILE A 119 -3.06 39.58 -12.96
CA ILE A 119 -3.75 39.83 -11.69
C ILE A 119 -2.97 39.38 -10.45
N TYR A 120 -2.16 38.33 -10.54
CA TYR A 120 -1.45 37.76 -9.38
C TYR A 120 0.07 37.75 -9.50
N GLY A 121 0.62 38.15 -10.65
CA GLY A 121 2.03 37.99 -10.96
C GLY A 121 2.41 36.54 -11.29
N GLN A 122 3.59 36.36 -11.88
CA GLN A 122 4.01 35.07 -12.42
C GLN A 122 4.12 33.97 -11.37
N ALA A 123 4.73 34.26 -10.22
CA ALA A 123 4.97 33.24 -9.18
C ALA A 123 3.67 32.60 -8.66
N GLN A 124 2.61 33.39 -8.45
CA GLN A 124 1.32 32.88 -8.02
C GLN A 124 0.56 32.20 -9.18
N ALA A 125 0.64 32.76 -10.39
CA ALA A 125 0.03 32.14 -11.58
C ALA A 125 0.61 30.74 -11.86
N ASP A 126 1.92 30.56 -11.66
CA ASP A 126 2.61 29.28 -11.79
C ASP A 126 2.13 28.23 -10.78
N LEU A 127 1.46 28.61 -9.68
CA LEU A 127 0.84 27.67 -8.73
C LEU A 127 -0.58 27.25 -9.12
N ILE A 128 -1.39 28.19 -9.64
CA ILE A 128 -2.84 27.99 -9.85
C ILE A 128 -3.25 27.81 -11.32
N SER A 129 -2.32 27.97 -12.25
CA SER A 129 -2.58 27.83 -13.68
C SER A 129 -1.45 27.09 -14.38
N ALA A 130 -1.79 26.29 -15.39
CA ALA A 130 -0.80 25.66 -16.25
C ALA A 130 -0.20 26.69 -17.22
N ARG A 131 1.11 26.62 -17.45
CA ARG A 131 1.75 27.33 -18.57
C ARG A 131 1.22 26.77 -19.91
N PRO A 132 1.16 27.56 -20.99
CA PRO A 132 0.77 27.04 -22.31
C PRO A 132 1.65 25.87 -22.73
N GLY A 133 1.06 24.78 -23.21
CA GLY A 133 1.78 23.53 -23.50
C GLY A 133 2.01 22.61 -22.30
N TYR A 134 1.70 23.05 -21.07
CA TYR A 134 1.84 22.28 -19.83
C TYR A 134 0.48 21.90 -19.20
N SER A 135 -0.64 22.15 -19.89
CA SER A 135 -1.99 21.84 -19.41
C SER A 135 -2.49 20.51 -19.96
N GLU A 136 -2.99 19.63 -19.09
CA GLU A 136 -3.62 18.39 -19.53
C GLU A 136 -4.90 18.62 -20.33
N HIS A 137 -5.61 19.74 -20.15
CA HIS A 137 -6.77 20.08 -21.00
C HIS A 137 -6.41 20.16 -22.49
N GLN A 138 -5.17 20.47 -22.83
CA GLN A 138 -4.72 20.51 -24.23
C GLN A 138 -4.64 19.11 -24.88
N THR A 139 -4.60 18.04 -24.09
CA THR A 139 -4.67 16.66 -24.61
C THR A 139 -6.07 16.25 -25.04
N GLY A 140 -7.11 16.94 -24.57
CA GLY A 140 -8.51 16.50 -24.68
C GLY A 140 -8.82 15.25 -23.84
N LEU A 141 -7.93 14.83 -22.94
CA LEU A 141 -8.11 13.73 -22.00
C LEU A 141 -8.46 14.19 -20.58
N ALA A 142 -8.35 15.49 -20.30
CA ALA A 142 -8.74 16.06 -19.02
C ALA A 142 -10.14 16.70 -19.08
N VAL A 143 -10.92 16.48 -18.04
CA VAL A 143 -12.26 17.03 -17.86
C VAL A 143 -12.44 17.52 -16.42
N ASP A 144 -12.95 18.73 -16.28
CA ASP A 144 -13.43 19.24 -15.00
C ASP A 144 -14.91 18.90 -14.86
N VAL A 145 -15.27 18.22 -13.76
CA VAL A 145 -16.65 17.86 -13.43
C VAL A 145 -17.14 18.59 -12.17
N GLY A 146 -18.45 18.73 -12.03
CA GLY A 146 -19.07 19.27 -10.82
C GLY A 146 -20.39 18.60 -10.51
N ASN A 147 -21.06 19.03 -9.43
CA ASN A 147 -22.43 18.57 -9.15
C ASN A 147 -23.37 19.02 -10.28
N ALA A 148 -24.36 18.19 -10.63
CA ALA A 148 -25.32 18.51 -11.69
C ALA A 148 -26.09 19.83 -11.47
N ASN A 149 -26.28 20.23 -10.20
CA ASN A 149 -26.93 21.49 -9.83
C ASN A 149 -26.01 22.73 -9.87
N GLY A 150 -24.74 22.57 -10.27
CA GLY A 150 -23.74 23.65 -10.35
C GLY A 150 -23.10 24.04 -9.02
N SER A 151 -23.56 23.52 -7.88
CA SER A 151 -22.92 23.77 -6.58
C SER A 151 -21.51 23.19 -6.54
N CYS A 152 -20.59 23.86 -5.85
CA CYS A 152 -19.19 23.43 -5.72
C CYS A 152 -18.44 23.19 -7.06
N GLY A 153 -18.89 23.77 -8.18
CA GLY A 153 -18.15 23.69 -9.44
C GLY A 153 -16.77 24.33 -9.33
N LEU A 154 -15.72 23.63 -9.80
CA LEU A 154 -14.31 24.07 -9.75
C LEU A 154 -13.86 24.52 -8.35
N SER A 155 -14.38 23.88 -7.31
CA SER A 155 -14.10 24.22 -5.91
C SER A 155 -13.79 22.98 -5.10
N THR A 156 -12.94 23.12 -4.07
CA THR A 156 -12.52 21.99 -3.22
C THR A 156 -13.70 21.34 -2.50
N CYS A 157 -14.78 22.07 -2.24
CA CYS A 157 -15.99 21.52 -1.62
C CYS A 157 -16.68 20.46 -2.49
N PHE A 158 -16.35 20.33 -3.78
CA PHE A 158 -16.82 19.21 -4.59
C PHE A 158 -16.37 17.86 -4.00
N GLY A 159 -15.14 17.79 -3.47
CA GLY A 159 -14.58 16.57 -2.89
C GLY A 159 -15.37 16.03 -1.69
N ASP A 160 -16.14 16.90 -1.03
CA ASP A 160 -16.96 16.56 0.15
C ASP A 160 -18.41 16.23 -0.22
N THR A 161 -18.84 16.41 -1.48
CA THR A 161 -20.19 16.04 -1.90
C THR A 161 -20.30 14.55 -2.18
N ALA A 162 -21.53 14.01 -2.16
CA ALA A 162 -21.78 12.62 -2.53
C ALA A 162 -21.22 12.27 -3.92
N ALA A 163 -21.32 13.21 -4.88
CA ALA A 163 -20.80 13.03 -6.22
C ALA A 163 -19.27 13.02 -6.25
N GLY A 164 -18.59 13.96 -5.56
CA GLY A 164 -17.13 13.99 -5.53
C GLY A 164 -16.51 12.79 -4.82
N LEU A 165 -17.07 12.38 -3.68
CA LEU A 165 -16.65 11.16 -2.97
C LEU A 165 -16.81 9.91 -3.84
N TRP A 166 -17.95 9.80 -4.54
CA TRP A 166 -18.19 8.67 -5.45
C TRP A 166 -17.20 8.68 -6.62
N VAL A 167 -16.95 9.84 -7.24
CA VAL A 167 -15.97 9.98 -8.32
C VAL A 167 -14.58 9.57 -7.86
N ALA A 168 -14.10 10.07 -6.72
CA ALA A 168 -12.79 9.71 -6.18
C ALA A 168 -12.65 8.20 -5.92
N ALA A 169 -13.74 7.54 -5.52
CA ALA A 169 -13.75 6.10 -5.29
C ALA A 169 -13.88 5.27 -6.58
N ASN A 170 -14.57 5.76 -7.62
CA ASN A 170 -15.03 4.93 -8.74
C ASN A 170 -14.52 5.32 -10.12
N ALA A 171 -13.93 6.51 -10.30
CA ALA A 171 -13.50 7.01 -11.60
C ALA A 171 -12.60 6.03 -12.37
N HIS A 172 -11.74 5.29 -11.66
CA HIS A 172 -10.82 4.32 -12.25
C HIS A 172 -11.52 3.21 -13.05
N LYS A 173 -12.75 2.83 -12.66
CA LYS A 173 -13.57 1.83 -13.36
C LYS A 173 -13.96 2.27 -14.78
N TYR A 174 -13.88 3.57 -15.03
CA TYR A 174 -14.22 4.21 -16.30
C TYR A 174 -12.97 4.82 -16.98
N GLY A 175 -11.76 4.45 -16.54
CA GLY A 175 -10.51 4.92 -17.13
C GLY A 175 -10.10 6.34 -16.74
N PHE A 176 -10.77 6.95 -15.76
CA PHE A 176 -10.43 8.26 -15.22
C PHE A 176 -9.70 8.13 -13.89
N ILE A 177 -8.76 9.04 -13.64
CA ILE A 177 -8.14 9.23 -12.32
C ILE A 177 -8.47 10.62 -11.79
N LEU A 178 -8.56 10.76 -10.47
CA LEU A 178 -8.45 12.06 -9.82
C LEU A 178 -6.99 12.53 -9.95
N ARG A 179 -6.75 13.50 -10.83
CA ARG A 179 -5.38 13.81 -11.28
C ARG A 179 -4.52 14.51 -10.23
N TYR A 180 -5.15 15.35 -9.42
CA TYR A 180 -4.50 16.18 -8.40
C TYR A 180 -5.13 15.93 -7.02
N PRO A 181 -4.77 14.82 -6.35
CA PRO A 181 -5.30 14.48 -5.03
C PRO A 181 -4.74 15.36 -3.91
N ASN A 182 -5.47 15.42 -2.78
CA ASN A 182 -5.06 16.18 -1.61
C ASN A 182 -3.78 15.60 -1.00
N GLY A 183 -2.84 16.48 -0.61
CA GLY A 183 -1.55 16.09 -0.01
C GLY A 183 -0.40 15.82 -0.98
N TYR A 184 -0.62 15.94 -2.31
CA TYR A 184 0.38 15.57 -3.33
C TYR A 184 0.88 16.74 -4.19
N THR A 185 0.67 17.98 -3.76
CA THR A 185 1.09 19.18 -4.49
C THR A 185 2.60 19.25 -4.75
N ASN A 186 3.41 18.75 -3.83
CA ASN A 186 4.87 18.66 -3.99
C ASN A 186 5.30 17.70 -5.12
N ILE A 187 4.42 16.78 -5.53
CA ILE A 187 4.68 15.80 -6.59
C ILE A 187 4.07 16.26 -7.91
N THR A 188 2.79 16.64 -7.91
CA THR A 188 2.08 17.02 -9.14
C THR A 188 2.37 18.46 -9.58
N GLY A 189 2.72 19.33 -8.63
CA GLY A 189 2.86 20.77 -8.83
C GLY A 189 1.53 21.54 -8.86
N TYR A 190 0.41 20.90 -8.49
CA TYR A 190 -0.92 21.52 -8.45
C TYR A 190 -1.57 21.32 -7.07
N SER A 191 -2.38 22.28 -6.64
CA SER A 191 -3.23 22.16 -5.45
C SER A 191 -4.24 21.01 -5.59
N TYR A 192 -4.91 20.65 -4.50
CA TYR A 192 -6.00 19.68 -4.53
C TYR A 192 -7.14 20.16 -5.46
N GLU A 193 -7.47 19.37 -6.48
CA GLU A 193 -8.54 19.67 -7.44
C GLU A 193 -9.49 18.46 -7.57
N PRO A 194 -10.46 18.28 -6.64
CA PRO A 194 -11.39 17.14 -6.67
C PRO A 194 -12.24 17.03 -7.94
N TRP A 195 -12.34 18.11 -8.70
CA TRP A 195 -13.11 18.18 -9.94
C TRP A 195 -12.31 17.73 -11.18
N HIS A 196 -10.97 17.74 -11.13
CA HIS A 196 -10.13 17.54 -12.31
C HIS A 196 -9.83 16.05 -12.53
N LEU A 197 -10.47 15.48 -13.57
CA LEU A 197 -10.30 14.08 -13.95
C LEU A 197 -9.46 13.95 -15.21
N ARG A 198 -8.53 13.01 -15.19
CA ARG A 198 -7.67 12.66 -16.33
C ARG A 198 -8.01 11.27 -16.84
N TYR A 199 -8.37 11.15 -18.11
CA TYR A 199 -8.53 9.86 -18.78
C TYR A 199 -7.17 9.27 -19.16
N VAL A 200 -6.95 8.01 -18.80
CA VAL A 200 -5.71 7.26 -19.06
C VAL A 200 -5.98 5.85 -19.62
N GLY A 201 -7.25 5.49 -19.84
CA GLY A 201 -7.68 4.13 -20.16
C GLY A 201 -8.01 3.32 -18.90
N VAL A 202 -8.94 2.36 -19.04
CA VAL A 202 -9.44 1.54 -17.91
C VAL A 202 -8.33 0.72 -17.26
N ASP A 203 -7.49 0.09 -18.07
CA ASP A 203 -6.42 -0.80 -17.58
C ASP A 203 -5.43 -0.02 -16.72
N LEU A 204 -4.97 1.14 -17.20
CA LEU A 204 -4.00 1.96 -16.47
C LEU A 204 -4.61 2.56 -15.21
N ALA A 205 -5.81 3.14 -15.29
CA ALA A 205 -6.47 3.72 -14.13
C ALA A 205 -6.74 2.66 -13.05
N THR A 206 -7.13 1.45 -13.47
CA THR A 206 -7.34 0.31 -12.56
C THR A 206 -6.02 -0.19 -11.98
N ASP A 207 -4.94 -0.23 -12.76
CA ASP A 207 -3.61 -0.61 -12.28
C ASP A 207 -3.09 0.37 -11.22
N MET A 208 -3.19 1.68 -11.49
CA MET A 208 -2.87 2.75 -10.55
C MET A 208 -3.67 2.60 -9.25
N LYS A 209 -4.99 2.39 -9.35
CA LYS A 209 -5.84 2.21 -8.17
C LYS A 209 -5.47 0.95 -7.39
N ARG A 210 -5.28 -0.18 -8.09
CA ARG A 210 -4.96 -1.48 -7.50
C ARG A 210 -3.63 -1.45 -6.76
N ARG A 211 -2.64 -0.77 -7.33
CA ARG A 211 -1.29 -0.62 -6.77
C ARG A 211 -1.13 0.63 -5.92
N GLY A 212 -2.22 1.33 -5.57
CA GLY A 212 -2.16 2.47 -4.65
C GLY A 212 -1.30 3.66 -5.11
N PHE A 213 -1.17 3.90 -6.42
CA PHE A 213 -0.49 5.11 -6.92
C PHE A 213 -1.45 6.29 -6.92
N PRO A 214 -1.24 7.31 -6.06
CA PRO A 214 -2.14 8.46 -5.99
C PRO A 214 -1.90 9.44 -7.14
N THR A 215 -0.72 9.43 -7.78
CA THR A 215 -0.39 10.32 -8.89
C THR A 215 0.20 9.55 -10.08
N MET A 216 0.01 10.08 -11.30
CA MET A 216 0.66 9.54 -12.51
C MET A 216 2.18 9.68 -12.43
N GLU A 217 2.68 10.76 -11.84
CA GLU A 217 4.12 10.99 -11.64
C GLU A 217 4.76 9.82 -10.89
N GLN A 218 4.18 9.41 -9.76
CA GLN A 218 4.70 8.29 -8.98
C GLN A 218 4.55 6.97 -9.75
N TYR A 219 3.42 6.77 -10.44
CA TYR A 219 3.20 5.56 -11.25
C TYR A 219 4.27 5.36 -12.33
N PHE A 220 4.69 6.44 -13.00
CA PHE A 220 5.71 6.39 -14.06
C PHE A 220 7.15 6.59 -13.57
N ALA A 221 7.38 6.88 -12.29
CA ALA A 221 8.73 7.09 -11.74
C ALA A 221 9.57 5.80 -11.64
N GLY A 222 8.99 4.62 -11.93
CA GLY A 222 9.71 3.36 -12.09
C GLY A 222 10.19 2.69 -10.80
N ASN A 223 10.19 3.39 -9.65
CA ASN A 223 10.51 2.81 -8.34
C ASN A 223 9.37 3.02 -7.32
N PRO A 224 8.49 2.02 -7.08
CA PRO A 224 7.36 2.14 -6.17
C PRO A 224 7.76 2.45 -4.71
N SER A 225 8.96 2.07 -4.25
CA SER A 225 9.35 2.27 -2.85
C SER A 225 9.85 3.68 -2.51
N ALA A 226 10.17 4.50 -3.52
CA ALA A 226 10.75 5.83 -3.31
C ALA A 226 9.80 6.82 -2.61
N TYR A 227 8.49 6.60 -2.73
CA TYR A 227 7.47 7.46 -2.12
C TYR A 227 6.63 6.74 -1.07
N ALA A 228 6.92 5.47 -0.78
CA ALA A 228 6.20 4.70 0.21
C ALA A 228 6.40 5.28 1.63
N SER A 229 5.45 5.01 2.53
CA SER A 229 5.56 5.39 3.94
C SER A 229 6.78 4.77 4.62
N ILE A 230 7.14 3.56 4.19
CA ILE A 230 8.30 2.79 4.63
C ILE A 230 9.08 2.46 3.36
N THR A 231 10.27 3.03 3.24
CA THR A 231 11.00 3.05 1.95
C THR A 231 12.07 1.96 1.87
N SER A 232 12.41 1.35 3.01
CA SER A 232 13.48 0.37 3.12
C SER A 232 13.23 -0.57 4.30
N GLY A 233 13.65 -1.83 4.17
CA GLY A 233 13.70 -2.80 5.28
C GLY A 233 14.75 -2.46 6.34
N ALA A 234 15.55 -1.42 6.11
CA ALA A 234 16.40 -0.83 7.13
C ALA A 234 15.67 0.20 8.00
N ASP A 235 14.56 0.78 7.52
CA ASP A 235 13.82 1.81 8.26
C ASP A 235 13.24 1.24 9.55
N LEU A 236 13.32 2.00 10.65
CA LEU A 236 12.68 1.61 11.90
C LEU A 236 11.31 2.27 12.01
N VAL A 237 10.30 1.49 12.38
CA VAL A 237 8.93 1.98 12.57
C VAL A 237 8.51 1.78 14.01
N ALA A 238 7.85 2.79 14.58
CA ALA A 238 7.37 2.72 15.95
C ALA A 238 6.10 3.55 16.16
N ALA A 239 5.27 3.11 17.10
CA ALA A 239 4.16 3.92 17.61
C ALA A 239 4.53 4.55 18.96
N ASP A 240 4.18 5.83 19.14
CA ASP A 240 4.27 6.49 20.46
C ASP A 240 2.98 6.28 21.28
N SER A 241 3.00 6.70 22.55
CA SER A 241 1.85 6.56 23.46
C SER A 241 0.60 7.34 23.04
N SER A 242 0.74 8.38 22.20
CA SER A 242 -0.38 9.12 21.62
C SER A 242 -0.99 8.41 20.40
N GLY A 243 -0.38 7.31 19.94
CA GLY A 243 -0.81 6.55 18.78
C GLY A 243 -0.31 7.09 17.44
N ARG A 244 0.67 8.01 17.42
CA ARG A 244 1.33 8.42 16.18
C ARG A 244 2.26 7.32 15.70
N LEU A 245 2.19 7.00 14.42
CA LEU A 245 3.13 6.10 13.74
C LEU A 245 4.27 6.91 13.16
N LEU A 246 5.48 6.55 13.53
CA LEU A 246 6.71 7.25 13.17
C LEU A 246 7.62 6.30 12.39
N ARG A 247 8.11 6.77 11.25
CA ARG A 247 9.18 6.13 10.49
C ARG A 247 10.47 6.87 10.77
N TYR A 248 11.50 6.14 11.17
CA TYR A 248 12.86 6.61 11.39
C TYR A 248 13.72 6.12 10.21
N PRO A 249 14.07 7.01 9.27
CA PRO A 249 14.81 6.63 8.07
C PRO A 249 16.16 6.02 8.42
N ALA A 250 16.52 4.88 7.84
CA ALA A 250 17.89 4.40 7.95
C ALA A 250 18.84 5.32 7.19
N HIS A 251 20.01 5.57 7.77
CA HIS A 251 21.12 6.21 7.07
C HIS A 251 22.24 5.18 6.98
N GLY A 252 22.66 4.81 5.76
CA GLY A 252 23.52 3.65 5.48
C GLY A 252 24.91 3.63 6.16
N GLY A 253 25.23 4.60 7.02
CA GLY A 253 26.33 4.54 7.99
C GLY A 253 25.98 3.79 9.29
N GLY A 254 24.75 3.30 9.42
CA GLY A 254 24.30 2.50 10.53
C GLY A 254 23.71 3.30 11.69
N GLY A 255 22.50 3.77 11.47
CA GLY A 255 21.71 4.50 12.45
C GLY A 255 20.46 5.07 11.79
N TYR A 256 19.71 5.82 12.57
CA TYR A 256 18.41 6.35 12.17
C TYR A 256 18.40 7.87 12.13
N GLY A 257 17.65 8.40 11.17
CA GLY A 257 17.43 9.81 10.96
C GLY A 257 16.34 10.43 11.79
N VAL A 258 16.05 11.69 11.45
CA VAL A 258 14.90 12.42 11.98
C VAL A 258 13.61 11.69 11.58
N PRO A 259 12.72 11.38 12.53
CA PRO A 259 11.50 10.65 12.20
C PRO A 259 10.49 11.50 11.43
N THR A 260 9.72 10.84 10.58
CA THR A 260 8.53 11.40 9.93
C THR A 260 7.27 10.71 10.45
N VAL A 261 6.20 11.48 10.64
CA VAL A 261 4.88 10.91 10.97
C VAL A 261 4.29 10.30 9.69
N ILE A 262 3.95 9.01 9.75
CA ILE A 262 3.42 8.24 8.62
C ILE A 262 2.04 7.63 8.90
N GLY A 263 1.45 7.95 10.06
CA GLY A 263 0.11 7.50 10.43
C GLY A 263 -0.28 7.89 11.86
N SER A 264 -1.51 7.57 12.24
CA SER A 264 -2.09 7.82 13.56
C SER A 264 -3.03 6.67 13.96
N ASN A 265 -3.55 6.71 15.20
CA ASN A 265 -4.50 5.75 15.76
C ASN A 265 -3.94 4.34 16.03
N TRP A 266 -2.67 4.25 16.46
CA TRP A 266 -1.99 2.99 16.76
C TRP A 266 -1.98 2.62 18.27
N GLN A 267 -2.96 3.08 19.03
CA GLN A 267 -3.15 2.70 20.44
C GLN A 267 -3.86 1.34 20.58
N GLY A 268 -3.57 0.56 21.63
CA GLY A 268 -4.18 -0.76 21.84
C GLY A 268 -3.56 -1.90 21.00
N LEU A 269 -2.43 -1.63 20.35
CA LEU A 269 -1.59 -2.65 19.75
C LEU A 269 -1.02 -3.54 20.85
N LYS A 270 -1.01 -4.86 20.63
CA LYS A 270 -0.11 -5.78 21.33
C LYS A 270 1.31 -5.61 20.79
N GLN A 271 1.46 -5.79 19.47
CA GLN A 271 2.69 -5.59 18.68
C GLN A 271 2.32 -5.44 17.19
N ALA A 272 3.26 -5.01 16.37
CA ALA A 272 3.09 -4.93 14.92
C ALA A 272 4.38 -5.29 14.20
N PHE A 273 4.30 -5.58 12.91
CA PHE A 273 5.41 -6.05 12.09
C PHE A 273 5.50 -5.27 10.79
N VAL A 274 6.71 -4.94 10.36
CA VAL A 274 6.98 -4.35 9.05
C VAL A 274 7.40 -5.45 8.09
N VAL A 275 6.59 -5.68 7.06
CA VAL A 275 6.82 -6.78 6.11
C VAL A 275 6.14 -6.45 4.79
N ASP A 276 6.78 -6.76 3.67
CA ASP A 276 6.12 -6.74 2.35
C ASP A 276 5.21 -7.99 2.24
N TRP A 277 4.01 -7.88 2.81
CA TRP A 277 3.09 -8.97 3.08
C TRP A 277 2.49 -9.54 1.79
N ASP A 278 2.29 -8.72 0.77
CA ASP A 278 1.78 -9.14 -0.54
C ASP A 278 2.83 -9.13 -1.65
N SER A 279 4.10 -8.92 -1.30
CA SER A 279 5.26 -9.01 -2.20
C SER A 279 5.13 -8.10 -3.43
N ASP A 280 4.58 -6.89 -3.22
CA ASP A 280 4.41 -5.87 -4.25
C ASP A 280 5.62 -4.89 -4.33
N GLY A 281 6.58 -5.04 -3.42
CA GLY A 281 7.79 -4.22 -3.31
C GLY A 281 7.62 -3.02 -2.38
N VAL A 282 6.48 -2.89 -1.70
CA VAL A 282 6.20 -1.89 -0.67
C VAL A 282 6.02 -2.58 0.67
N TYR A 283 6.55 -1.98 1.73
CA TYR A 283 6.37 -2.54 3.06
C TYR A 283 4.98 -2.24 3.62
N ASP A 284 4.34 -3.29 4.11
CA ASP A 284 3.07 -3.27 4.81
C ASP A 284 3.26 -3.32 6.32
N ILE A 285 2.14 -3.19 7.05
CA ILE A 285 2.11 -3.41 8.48
C ILE A 285 1.11 -4.51 8.82
N LEU A 286 1.61 -5.56 9.49
CA LEU A 286 0.76 -6.56 10.15
C LEU A 286 0.66 -6.23 11.64
N ALA A 287 -0.54 -5.90 12.11
CA ALA A 287 -0.82 -5.42 13.45
C ALA A 287 -1.57 -6.48 14.27
N GLN A 288 -1.01 -6.86 15.41
CA GLN A 288 -1.66 -7.70 16.41
C GLN A 288 -2.23 -6.79 17.51
N TRP A 289 -3.54 -6.85 17.71
CA TRP A 289 -4.26 -6.00 18.66
C TRP A 289 -4.53 -6.75 19.97
N ASP A 290 -4.62 -6.01 21.08
CA ASP A 290 -4.95 -6.58 22.40
C ASP A 290 -6.39 -7.12 22.48
N ASN A 291 -7.22 -6.82 21.48
CA ASN A 291 -8.61 -7.29 21.39
C ASN A 291 -8.79 -8.62 20.62
N GLY A 292 -7.69 -9.28 20.26
CA GLY A 292 -7.73 -10.57 19.54
C GLY A 292 -7.76 -10.46 18.02
N THR A 293 -7.66 -9.25 17.47
CA THR A 293 -7.62 -9.02 16.02
C THR A 293 -6.19 -9.08 15.48
N LEU A 294 -6.02 -9.69 14.31
CA LEU A 294 -4.85 -9.53 13.45
C LEU A 294 -5.26 -8.73 12.20
N GLY A 295 -4.72 -7.52 12.07
CA GLY A 295 -5.02 -6.58 10.99
C GLY A 295 -3.84 -6.39 10.04
N LEU A 296 -4.12 -6.22 8.77
CA LEU A 296 -3.18 -5.85 7.71
C LEU A 296 -3.46 -4.41 7.27
N PHE A 297 -2.41 -3.62 7.13
CA PHE A 297 -2.43 -2.29 6.53
C PHE A 297 -1.46 -2.32 5.35
N THR A 298 -2.00 -2.41 4.13
CA THR A 298 -1.13 -2.50 2.96
C THR A 298 -0.50 -1.14 2.69
N GLY A 299 0.81 -1.09 2.55
CA GLY A 299 1.53 0.10 2.13
C GLY A 299 1.18 0.45 0.70
N TRP A 300 1.21 1.74 0.40
CA TRP A 300 1.03 2.21 -0.97
C TRP A 300 2.35 2.78 -1.49
N PRO A 301 2.73 2.51 -2.76
CA PRO A 301 3.90 3.08 -3.41
C PRO A 301 3.99 4.60 -3.33
N GLY A 302 2.83 5.27 -3.30
CA GLY A 302 2.76 6.72 -3.19
C GLY A 302 2.81 7.27 -1.76
N GLY A 303 2.90 6.40 -0.76
CA GLY A 303 2.79 6.75 0.66
C GLY A 303 1.39 6.47 1.22
N ALA A 304 1.27 6.59 2.54
CA ALA A 304 0.15 6.11 3.35
C ALA A 304 -0.02 4.58 3.35
N PHE A 305 -1.14 4.12 3.90
CA PHE A 305 -1.53 2.71 4.01
C PHE A 305 -3.02 2.58 3.71
N SER A 306 -3.47 1.37 3.40
CA SER A 306 -4.90 1.03 3.37
C SER A 306 -5.58 1.25 4.72
N THR A 307 -6.91 1.26 4.72
CA THR A 307 -7.67 0.95 5.94
C THR A 307 -7.34 -0.47 6.42
N GLN A 308 -7.53 -0.74 7.71
CA GLN A 308 -7.29 -2.08 8.26
C GLN A 308 -8.12 -3.14 7.53
N ILE A 309 -7.42 -4.18 7.07
CA ILE A 309 -8.01 -5.42 6.57
C ILE A 309 -7.86 -6.46 7.68
N VAL A 310 -8.96 -7.04 8.14
CA VAL A 310 -8.89 -8.10 9.17
C VAL A 310 -8.48 -9.41 8.51
N VAL A 311 -7.31 -9.92 8.86
CA VAL A 311 -6.76 -11.17 8.32
C VAL A 311 -6.83 -12.33 9.32
N GLY A 312 -7.16 -12.03 10.57
CA GLY A 312 -7.45 -13.01 11.61
C GLY A 312 -8.28 -12.41 12.75
N THR A 313 -9.20 -13.21 13.31
CA THR A 313 -10.04 -12.87 14.46
C THR A 313 -9.99 -13.97 15.52
N GLY A 314 -10.44 -13.66 16.74
CA GLY A 314 -10.54 -14.63 17.84
C GLY A 314 -9.47 -14.36 18.90
N ASP A 315 -8.54 -15.31 19.05
CA ASP A 315 -7.58 -15.36 20.16
C ASP A 315 -6.16 -14.93 19.75
N TRP A 316 -6.01 -14.09 18.73
CA TRP A 316 -4.68 -13.69 18.27
C TRP A 316 -3.90 -12.96 19.37
N ASP A 317 -4.56 -12.19 20.23
CA ASP A 317 -3.97 -11.54 21.40
C ASP A 317 -3.31 -12.53 22.37
N LYS A 318 -3.74 -13.80 22.41
CA LYS A 318 -3.14 -14.83 23.27
C LYS A 318 -1.87 -15.42 22.67
N MET A 319 -1.66 -15.27 21.38
CA MET A 319 -0.49 -15.84 20.70
C MET A 319 0.76 -14.97 20.87
N THR A 320 1.91 -15.63 20.95
CA THR A 320 3.20 -14.99 20.67
C THR A 320 3.57 -15.33 19.23
N ILE A 321 3.79 -14.31 18.41
CA ILE A 321 4.00 -14.46 16.97
C ILE A 321 5.26 -13.73 16.50
N THR A 322 5.81 -14.20 15.38
CA THR A 322 6.76 -13.51 14.51
C THR A 322 6.30 -13.67 13.05
N VAL A 323 6.71 -12.74 12.20
CA VAL A 323 6.26 -12.66 10.80
C VAL A 323 7.47 -12.69 9.88
N GLY A 324 7.33 -13.36 8.74
CA GLY A 324 8.39 -13.38 7.73
C GLY A 324 8.27 -14.53 6.75
N LYS A 325 9.30 -14.70 5.92
CA LYS A 325 9.37 -15.73 4.89
C LYS A 325 9.82 -17.07 5.51
N TRP A 326 8.86 -17.86 6.01
CA TRP A 326 9.14 -19.14 6.66
C TRP A 326 9.30 -20.32 5.68
N SER A 327 8.56 -20.30 4.58
CA SER A 327 8.59 -21.36 3.55
C SER A 327 8.76 -20.77 2.17
N ALA A 328 9.72 -21.30 1.41
CA ALA A 328 9.95 -20.97 0.00
C ALA A 328 8.82 -21.48 -0.91
N ALA A 329 8.04 -22.47 -0.46
CA ALA A 329 6.88 -22.97 -1.21
C ALA A 329 5.70 -21.99 -1.20
N GLU A 330 5.61 -21.14 -0.19
CA GLU A 330 4.61 -20.09 -0.14
C GLU A 330 5.07 -18.91 -0.98
N ARG A 331 4.15 -18.20 -1.63
CA ARG A 331 4.51 -17.00 -2.41
C ARG A 331 4.85 -15.82 -1.49
N PHE A 332 4.09 -15.65 -0.43
CA PHE A 332 4.13 -14.46 0.43
C PHE A 332 4.66 -14.80 1.85
N PRO A 333 5.10 -13.80 2.65
CA PRO A 333 5.43 -13.99 4.06
C PRO A 333 4.22 -14.48 4.87
N GLY A 334 4.47 -15.29 5.90
CA GLY A 334 3.43 -15.83 6.78
C GLY A 334 3.70 -15.55 8.25
N VAL A 335 2.86 -16.10 9.11
CA VAL A 335 2.97 -15.94 10.57
C VAL A 335 3.41 -17.25 11.21
N VAL A 336 4.44 -17.20 12.04
CA VAL A 336 4.80 -18.32 12.92
C VAL A 336 4.54 -17.90 14.36
N GLY A 337 3.88 -18.75 15.14
CA GLY A 337 3.63 -18.45 16.54
C GLY A 337 3.01 -19.58 17.32
N TYR A 338 2.86 -19.38 18.62
CA TYR A 338 2.29 -20.37 19.53
C TYR A 338 1.21 -19.75 20.42
N PHE A 339 0.25 -20.58 20.83
CA PHE A 339 -0.71 -20.27 21.90
C PHE A 339 -0.14 -20.66 23.26
N PRO A 340 -0.70 -20.21 24.40
CA PRO A 340 -0.21 -20.59 25.73
C PRO A 340 -0.10 -22.10 26.00
N ASP A 341 -0.69 -22.96 25.13
CA ASP A 341 -0.48 -24.41 25.11
C ASP A 341 0.94 -24.85 24.70
N GLY A 342 1.76 -23.94 24.17
CA GLY A 342 3.13 -24.18 23.73
C GLY A 342 3.25 -24.89 22.38
N GLY A 343 2.15 -25.11 21.66
CA GLY A 343 2.15 -25.66 20.30
C GLY A 343 2.52 -24.60 19.28
N LEU A 344 3.66 -24.79 18.58
CA LEU A 344 4.12 -23.90 17.52
C LEU A 344 3.41 -24.20 16.21
N ARG A 345 2.92 -23.14 15.58
CA ARG A 345 2.07 -23.19 14.41
C ARG A 345 2.58 -22.22 13.36
N TYR A 346 2.53 -22.65 12.11
CA TYR A 346 2.75 -21.82 10.94
C TYR A 346 1.41 -21.53 10.27
N TYR A 347 1.14 -20.27 9.96
CA TYR A 347 -0.03 -19.79 9.24
C TYR A 347 0.44 -19.21 7.90
N PRO A 348 0.32 -19.98 6.81
CA PRO A 348 0.71 -19.52 5.49
C PRO A 348 -0.21 -18.43 4.97
N ASN A 349 0.37 -17.46 4.26
CA ASN A 349 -0.36 -16.43 3.55
C ASN A 349 -0.40 -16.73 2.06
N SER A 350 -0.99 -17.85 1.63
CA SER A 350 -0.92 -18.25 0.22
C SER A 350 -1.66 -17.30 -0.74
N LEU A 351 -2.54 -16.45 -0.21
CA LEU A 351 -3.39 -15.52 -0.99
C LEU A 351 -2.94 -14.06 -0.93
N GLY A 352 -1.90 -13.73 -0.16
CA GLY A 352 -1.41 -12.36 0.03
C GLY A 352 -2.31 -11.46 0.89
N ARG A 353 -3.45 -11.96 1.40
CA ARG A 353 -4.45 -11.13 2.10
C ARG A 353 -5.21 -11.83 3.23
N ALA A 354 -4.99 -13.12 3.47
CA ALA A 354 -5.76 -13.89 4.45
C ALA A 354 -5.03 -15.16 4.88
N LEU A 355 -5.20 -15.55 6.15
CA LEU A 355 -4.67 -16.77 6.74
C LEU A 355 -5.77 -17.81 6.86
N ILE A 356 -5.84 -18.74 5.89
CA ILE A 356 -7.00 -19.65 5.74
C ILE A 356 -6.75 -21.07 6.28
N TYR A 357 -5.51 -21.41 6.61
CA TYR A 357 -5.14 -22.67 7.25
C TYR A 357 -3.89 -22.50 8.11
N ARG A 358 -3.53 -23.56 8.83
CA ARG A 358 -2.35 -23.62 9.71
C ARG A 358 -1.69 -24.99 9.62
N VAL A 359 -0.41 -25.05 9.97
CA VAL A 359 0.39 -26.28 10.09
C VAL A 359 1.02 -26.29 11.47
N ASP A 360 0.87 -27.39 12.21
CA ASP A 360 1.59 -27.56 13.48
C ASP A 360 3.05 -27.96 13.18
N ILE A 361 4.01 -27.20 13.70
CA ILE A 361 5.44 -27.32 13.36
C ILE A 361 6.33 -27.55 14.59
N GLY A 362 5.76 -27.63 15.79
CA GLY A 362 6.51 -27.96 17.00
C GLY A 362 5.70 -27.85 18.29
N THR A 363 6.33 -28.19 19.41
CA THR A 363 5.78 -28.09 20.77
C THR A 363 6.86 -27.60 21.75
N GLY A 364 6.46 -27.17 22.96
CA GLY A 364 7.40 -26.73 24.01
C GLY A 364 7.83 -25.26 23.93
N TRP A 365 7.07 -24.43 23.21
CA TRP A 365 7.43 -23.02 22.97
C TRP A 365 6.86 -22.03 24.00
N ALA A 366 6.07 -22.52 24.96
CA ALA A 366 5.39 -21.67 25.93
C ALA A 366 6.37 -20.74 26.68
N GLY A 367 6.09 -19.43 26.64
CA GLY A 367 6.86 -18.41 27.34
C GLY A 367 8.09 -17.86 26.60
N MET A 368 8.37 -18.31 25.38
CA MET A 368 9.49 -17.80 24.58
C MET A 368 9.14 -16.55 23.76
N GLY A 369 9.98 -15.51 23.80
CA GLY A 369 9.92 -14.44 22.80
C GLY A 369 10.33 -14.96 21.42
N LEU A 370 9.69 -14.51 20.34
CA LEU A 370 10.00 -14.95 18.97
C LEU A 370 10.48 -13.79 18.09
N THR A 371 11.48 -14.04 17.26
CA THR A 371 11.95 -13.15 16.20
C THR A 371 12.45 -13.98 15.03
N MET A 372 12.04 -13.64 13.82
CA MET A 372 12.44 -14.35 12.61
C MET A 372 13.60 -13.61 11.94
N ALA A 373 14.72 -14.28 11.74
CA ALA A 373 15.88 -13.72 11.05
C ALA A 373 16.73 -14.85 10.47
N ASP A 374 17.35 -14.62 9.32
CA ASP A 374 18.37 -15.52 8.75
C ASP A 374 19.69 -15.35 9.53
N TRP A 375 19.82 -16.08 10.64
CA TRP A 375 20.94 -15.97 11.57
C TRP A 375 22.20 -16.63 11.00
N ASN A 376 22.04 -17.81 10.38
CA ASN A 376 23.15 -18.61 9.87
C ASN A 376 23.58 -18.25 8.43
N ALA A 377 22.87 -17.37 7.73
CA ALA A 377 23.14 -16.98 6.33
C ALA A 377 22.91 -18.07 5.28
N ASP A 378 22.03 -19.03 5.54
CA ASP A 378 21.71 -20.08 4.58
C ASP A 378 20.58 -19.68 3.60
N GLY A 379 20.01 -18.49 3.77
CA GLY A 379 18.93 -17.96 2.94
C GLY A 379 17.53 -18.42 3.37
N ALA A 380 17.42 -19.32 4.36
CA ALA A 380 16.20 -19.56 5.10
C ALA A 380 16.16 -18.67 6.34
N ASN A 381 14.95 -18.27 6.75
CA ASN A 381 14.83 -17.61 8.05
C ASN A 381 14.86 -18.63 9.17
N ASP A 382 15.56 -18.28 10.25
CA ASP A 382 15.57 -18.98 11.53
C ASP A 382 14.57 -18.35 12.49
N ILE A 383 14.25 -19.07 13.57
CA ILE A 383 13.57 -18.48 14.72
C ILE A 383 14.57 -18.28 15.85
N LEU A 384 14.84 -17.02 16.15
CA LEU A 384 15.53 -16.63 17.37
C LEU A 384 14.51 -16.55 18.51
N ALA A 385 14.68 -17.44 19.49
CA ALA A 385 13.79 -17.58 20.63
C ALA A 385 14.45 -17.11 21.92
N THR A 386 13.87 -16.12 22.59
CA THR A 386 14.34 -15.68 23.91
C THR A 386 13.61 -16.47 24.99
N THR A 387 14.33 -17.25 25.78
CA THR A 387 13.74 -18.04 26.87
C THR A 387 13.35 -17.16 28.06
N PRO A 388 12.48 -17.64 28.96
CA PRO A 388 12.19 -16.94 30.22
C PRO A 388 13.42 -16.68 31.10
N SER A 389 14.47 -17.50 30.99
CA SER A 389 15.75 -17.30 31.69
C SER A 389 16.67 -16.27 31.02
N GLY A 390 16.26 -15.69 29.89
CA GLY A 390 17.03 -14.71 29.13
C GLY A 390 18.12 -15.30 28.25
N GLN A 391 18.09 -16.61 27.97
CA GLN A 391 18.93 -17.23 26.96
C GLN A 391 18.33 -16.96 25.57
N LEU A 392 19.17 -16.70 24.58
CA LEU A 392 18.75 -16.62 23.18
C LEU A 392 19.17 -17.90 22.48
N LEU A 393 18.18 -18.57 21.88
CA LEU A 393 18.35 -19.79 21.11
C LEU A 393 18.08 -19.49 19.63
N SER A 394 18.90 -20.02 18.73
CA SER A 394 18.58 -20.08 17.30
C SER A 394 17.99 -21.45 16.99
N TYR A 395 16.81 -21.47 16.37
CA TYR A 395 16.18 -22.66 15.81
C TYR A 395 16.34 -22.60 14.29
N PRO A 396 17.31 -23.33 13.71
CA PRO A 396 17.64 -23.22 12.30
C PRO A 396 16.46 -23.64 11.41
N GLY A 397 16.05 -22.76 10.51
CA GLY A 397 15.05 -23.05 9.49
C GLY A 397 15.60 -24.01 8.44
N ASN A 398 14.71 -24.68 7.71
CA ASN A 398 15.07 -25.48 6.53
C ASN A 398 14.59 -24.87 5.22
N GLY A 399 13.94 -23.69 5.26
CA GLY A 399 13.35 -23.02 4.09
C GLY A 399 12.10 -23.70 3.52
N GLY A 400 11.77 -24.92 3.93
CA GLY A 400 10.58 -25.68 3.54
C GLY A 400 9.41 -25.56 4.50
N GLY A 401 9.48 -24.65 5.48
CA GLY A 401 8.46 -24.49 6.52
C GLY A 401 8.67 -25.36 7.76
N GLY A 402 9.87 -25.89 7.98
CA GLY A 402 10.27 -26.59 9.20
C GLY A 402 11.68 -26.22 9.66
N PHE A 403 12.23 -27.03 10.57
CA PHE A 403 13.58 -26.83 11.13
C PHE A 403 14.59 -27.79 10.48
N SER A 404 15.85 -27.37 10.39
CA SER A 404 16.96 -28.18 9.86
C SER A 404 17.75 -28.93 10.95
N GLY A 405 17.52 -28.64 12.24
CA GLY A 405 18.22 -29.30 13.33
C GLY A 405 17.75 -28.90 14.73
N LEU A 406 18.55 -29.27 15.73
CA LEU A 406 18.33 -28.90 17.13
C LEU A 406 18.63 -27.41 17.36
N PRO A 407 17.99 -26.75 18.34
CA PRO A 407 18.30 -25.38 18.68
C PRO A 407 19.71 -25.22 19.24
N VAL A 408 20.33 -24.08 18.95
CA VAL A 408 21.68 -23.72 19.39
C VAL A 408 21.61 -22.48 20.28
N ALA A 409 22.34 -22.49 21.40
CA ALA A 409 22.49 -21.32 22.24
C ALA A 409 23.37 -20.26 21.53
N VAL A 410 22.80 -19.08 21.28
CA VAL A 410 23.50 -17.99 20.57
C VAL A 410 23.69 -16.74 21.43
N GLY A 411 23.12 -16.69 22.64
CA GLY A 411 23.37 -15.59 23.56
C GLY A 411 22.75 -15.76 24.93
N SER A 412 23.09 -14.85 25.84
CA SER A 412 22.55 -14.76 27.21
C SER A 412 22.26 -13.30 27.58
N GLY A 413 21.36 -13.07 28.54
CA GLY A 413 20.98 -11.72 29.01
C GLY A 413 19.90 -11.03 28.17
N TRP A 414 19.34 -11.73 27.18
CA TRP A 414 18.36 -11.19 26.23
C TRP A 414 16.97 -10.97 26.83
N GLY A 415 16.71 -11.45 28.06
CA GLY A 415 15.50 -11.13 28.81
C GLY A 415 15.34 -9.65 29.17
N THR A 416 16.38 -8.85 28.97
CA THR A 416 16.37 -7.38 29.16
C THR A 416 15.92 -6.62 27.90
N MET A 417 15.56 -7.32 26.82
CA MET A 417 15.10 -6.71 25.57
C MET A 417 13.55 -6.71 25.51
N LYS A 418 12.96 -5.54 25.26
CA LYS A 418 11.52 -5.35 25.02
C LYS A 418 11.11 -5.80 23.62
N ALA A 419 11.96 -5.55 22.62
CA ALA A 419 11.71 -5.90 21.23
C ALA A 419 13.03 -6.19 20.51
N LEU A 420 12.96 -7.10 19.54
CA LEU A 420 14.02 -7.41 18.60
C LEU A 420 13.45 -7.21 17.19
N VAL A 421 14.05 -6.31 16.42
CA VAL A 421 13.61 -5.93 15.08
C VAL A 421 14.71 -6.33 14.09
N PRO A 422 14.50 -7.35 13.24
CA PRO A 422 15.39 -7.65 12.13
C PRO A 422 15.49 -6.44 11.20
N SER A 423 16.70 -6.15 10.74
CA SER A 423 16.97 -5.04 9.83
C SER A 423 17.86 -5.49 8.68
N PHE A 424 17.52 -5.03 7.47
CA PHE A 424 18.23 -5.35 6.24
C PHE A 424 18.78 -4.08 5.62
N GLY A 425 20.09 -3.88 5.69
CA GLY A 425 20.79 -2.78 5.05
C GLY A 425 21.12 -1.59 5.94
N LEU A 426 20.90 -1.66 7.25
CA LEU A 426 21.13 -0.53 8.17
C LEU A 426 22.58 -0.02 8.10
N SER A 427 23.55 -0.92 8.05
CA SER A 427 24.98 -0.58 7.96
C SER A 427 25.52 -0.67 6.52
N GLY A 428 24.64 -0.60 5.52
CA GLY A 428 24.98 -0.65 4.10
C GLY A 428 24.32 -1.81 3.36
N PRO A 429 24.25 -1.78 2.01
CA PRO A 429 23.55 -2.78 1.21
C PRO A 429 23.99 -4.22 1.51
N GLY A 430 23.02 -5.14 1.63
CA GLY A 430 23.28 -6.57 1.91
C GLY A 430 23.64 -6.90 3.36
N THR A 431 23.79 -5.91 4.24
CA THR A 431 24.01 -6.17 5.68
C THR A 431 22.73 -6.62 6.36
N ARG A 432 22.85 -7.47 7.39
CA ARG A 432 21.75 -7.97 8.22
C ARG A 432 22.08 -7.71 9.68
N SER A 433 21.10 -7.25 10.44
CA SER A 433 21.26 -6.99 11.86
C SER A 433 19.94 -7.16 12.62
N ILE A 434 20.02 -7.09 13.94
CA ILE A 434 18.85 -6.99 14.82
C ILE A 434 19.00 -5.73 15.64
N THR A 435 18.07 -4.80 15.50
CA THR A 435 17.95 -3.67 16.42
C THR A 435 17.10 -4.07 17.62
N ALA A 436 17.72 -4.15 18.78
CA ALA A 436 17.07 -4.47 20.04
C ALA A 436 16.71 -3.19 20.81
N GLN A 437 15.49 -3.14 21.34
CA GLN A 437 15.07 -2.15 22.32
C GLN A 437 15.25 -2.71 23.72
N THR A 438 16.10 -2.11 24.53
CA THR A 438 16.31 -2.55 25.92
C THR A 438 15.18 -2.06 26.83
N VAL A 439 15.01 -2.70 27.99
CA VAL A 439 14.06 -2.25 29.03
C VAL A 439 14.34 -0.83 29.53
N ASP A 440 15.61 -0.40 29.48
CA ASP A 440 16.06 0.93 29.87
C ASP A 440 15.89 1.99 28.76
N GLY A 441 15.48 1.57 27.56
CA GLY A 441 15.14 2.48 26.45
C GLY A 441 16.30 2.82 25.53
N TYR A 442 17.37 2.02 25.54
CA TYR A 442 18.41 2.08 24.51
C TYR A 442 17.97 1.30 23.27
N LEU A 443 18.40 1.78 22.10
CA LEU A 443 18.42 0.94 20.89
C LEU A 443 19.84 0.49 20.63
N VAL A 444 20.03 -0.81 20.53
CA VAL A 444 21.33 -1.42 20.23
C VAL A 444 21.17 -2.32 19.01
N ASP A 445 21.93 -2.03 17.97
CA ASP A 445 22.00 -2.80 16.74
C ASP A 445 23.09 -3.87 16.86
N TYR A 446 22.73 -5.12 16.55
CA TYR A 446 23.58 -6.29 16.60
C TYR A 446 23.73 -6.86 15.19
N ALA A 447 24.91 -6.72 14.58
CA ALA A 447 25.16 -7.27 13.24
C ALA A 447 25.11 -8.81 13.24
N LEU A 448 24.59 -9.41 12.17
CA LEU A 448 24.52 -10.86 11.98
C LEU A 448 25.65 -11.32 11.04
N GLY A 449 26.55 -12.17 11.54
CA GLY A 449 27.77 -12.61 10.88
C GLY A 449 27.78 -14.06 10.41
N ALA A 450 26.63 -14.61 9.99
CA ALA A 450 26.48 -16.02 9.57
C ALA A 450 26.78 -17.01 10.70
N GLY A 451 25.89 -17.08 11.68
CA GLY A 451 26.00 -17.99 12.82
C GLY A 451 26.77 -17.42 14.01
N VAL A 452 27.27 -16.19 13.90
CA VAL A 452 27.96 -15.45 14.97
C VAL A 452 27.47 -14.01 15.04
N TRP A 453 27.55 -13.41 16.23
CA TRP A 453 27.31 -11.97 16.39
C TRP A 453 28.46 -11.16 15.82
N GLY A 454 28.14 -10.15 15.04
CA GLY A 454 29.08 -9.14 14.58
C GLY A 454 29.18 -7.96 15.56
N ALA A 455 29.55 -6.80 15.03
CA ALA A 455 29.67 -5.57 15.80
C ALA A 455 28.33 -5.18 16.45
N GLN A 456 28.43 -4.65 17.67
CA GLN A 456 27.31 -4.08 18.41
C GLN A 456 27.47 -2.56 18.45
N ARG A 457 26.36 -1.84 18.28
CA ARG A 457 26.37 -0.38 18.32
C ARG A 457 25.08 0.14 18.92
N GLN A 458 25.19 1.06 19.86
CA GLN A 458 24.04 1.84 20.30
C GLN A 458 23.64 2.82 19.18
N VAL A 459 22.41 2.69 18.68
CA VAL A 459 21.85 3.50 17.58
C VAL A 459 20.74 4.45 18.04
N GLY A 460 20.41 4.44 19.34
CA GLY A 460 19.42 5.35 19.92
C GLY A 460 19.33 5.27 21.44
N ASN A 461 18.67 6.25 22.05
CA ASN A 461 18.31 6.30 23.47
C ASN A 461 16.93 6.97 23.65
N GLY A 462 16.30 6.79 24.80
CA GLY A 462 15.00 7.40 25.11
C GLY A 462 13.77 6.66 24.57
N TRP A 463 13.90 5.39 24.18
CA TRP A 463 12.85 4.64 23.48
C TRP A 463 11.79 3.99 24.40
N ASN A 464 11.80 4.29 25.70
CA ASN A 464 10.91 3.62 26.67
C ASN A 464 9.41 3.79 26.39
N GLY A 465 9.01 4.94 25.83
CA GLY A 465 7.63 5.24 25.47
C GLY A 465 7.21 4.77 24.08
N MET A 466 8.10 4.09 23.35
CA MET A 466 7.88 3.68 21.96
C MET A 466 7.60 2.18 21.89
N LYS A 467 6.63 1.79 21.06
CA LYS A 467 6.41 0.40 20.67
C LYS A 467 7.01 0.20 19.29
N LEU A 468 8.14 -0.53 19.21
CA LEU A 468 8.76 -0.86 17.93
C LEU A 468 7.92 -1.87 17.15
N PHE A 469 7.86 -1.68 15.84
CA PHE A 469 7.26 -2.61 14.91
C PHE A 469 8.39 -3.53 14.42
N LYS A 470 8.18 -4.83 14.60
CA LYS A 470 9.20 -5.88 14.46
C LYS A 470 9.41 -6.33 13.03
#